data_AF-A0A8S1PKI2-F1
#
_entry.id   AF-A0A8S1PKI2-F1
#
_cell.length_a   1.000
_cell.length_b   1.000
_cell.length_c   1.000
_cell.angle_alpha   90.00
_cell.angle_beta   90.00
_cell.angle_gamma   90.00
#
_symmetry.space_group_name_H-M   'P 1'
#
loop_
_entity.id
_entity.type
_entity.pdbx_description
1 polymer ?
#
loop_
_entity_poly.entity_id
_entity_poly.type
_entity_poly.pdbx_seq_one_letter_code
_entity_poly.pdbx_strand_id
1 'polypeptide(L)'
;MVNIKMATKLVDGILFGIQECMCRIIYKIVYSNTWCCYDGREITHGASKKIGGGCYDDQGDGIKIRKWIDLDDEFDKLKSIIYSGEYKNGKKVGIWEILYFDDYKKNPQLFGGGSYDENGNGFKIGKWIDWIEFGKNYEGFITYHGNYKNGKKVGTWNVFNEFGLVDIIQYQN
;
A
#
# COMPACT_ATOMS: atom_id res chain seq x y z
N MET A 1 13.79 44.67 9.97
CA MET A 1 13.83 43.90 11.23
C MET A 1 12.76 42.82 11.13
N VAL A 2 13.16 41.58 10.88
CA VAL A 2 12.27 40.42 10.75
C VAL A 2 12.37 39.64 12.06
N ASN A 3 11.23 39.43 12.71
CA ASN A 3 11.11 38.84 14.03
C ASN A 3 10.49 37.44 13.87
N ILE A 4 11.32 36.40 13.79
CA ILE A 4 10.87 35.00 13.76
C ILE A 4 11.13 34.43 15.15
N LYS A 5 10.07 34.35 15.96
CA LYS A 5 10.08 33.62 17.23
C LYS A 5 9.92 32.13 16.95
N MET A 6 10.94 31.35 17.32
CA MET A 6 10.85 29.91 17.51
C MET A 6 9.81 29.59 18.59
N ALA A 7 8.99 28.57 18.35
CA ALA A 7 8.20 27.91 19.39
C ALA A 7 8.34 26.39 19.23
N THR A 8 9.39 25.86 19.83
CA THR A 8 9.56 24.45 20.19
C THR A 8 8.64 24.13 21.36
N LYS A 9 7.73 23.17 21.20
CA LYS A 9 7.13 22.44 22.32
C LYS A 9 7.33 20.95 22.11
N LEU A 10 8.30 20.40 22.85
CA LEU A 10 8.32 19.01 23.28
C LEU A 10 7.09 18.73 24.13
N VAL A 11 6.45 17.59 23.89
CA VAL A 11 5.70 16.87 24.94
C VAL A 11 6.02 15.39 24.78
N ASP A 12 6.95 14.91 25.61
CA ASP A 12 7.07 13.50 25.99
C ASP A 12 6.14 13.25 27.19
N GLY A 13 5.42 12.12 27.22
CA GLY A 13 4.64 11.77 28.42
C GLY A 13 3.60 10.64 28.34
N ILE A 14 4.08 9.39 28.23
CA ILE A 14 3.66 8.19 29.01
C ILE A 14 2.28 7.53 28.78
N LEU A 15 2.40 6.25 28.39
CA LEU A 15 1.56 5.05 28.57
C LEU A 15 0.49 5.04 29.69
N PHE A 16 -0.74 4.64 29.33
CA PHE A 16 -1.66 3.67 29.96
C PHE A 16 -2.84 3.57 28.98
N GLY A 17 -3.44 2.47 28.57
CA GLY A 17 -3.34 1.04 28.85
C GLY A 17 -4.63 0.46 28.28
N ILE A 18 -4.57 -0.23 27.13
CA ILE A 18 -5.65 -1.13 26.67
C ILE A 18 -4.99 -2.36 26.06
N GLN A 19 -5.60 -3.47 26.39
CA GLN A 19 -5.24 -4.86 26.24
C GLN A 19 -5.14 -5.30 24.78
N GLU A 20 -4.00 -5.90 24.45
CA GLU A 20 -3.68 -6.87 23.39
C GLU A 20 -4.33 -6.77 21.99
N CYS A 21 -3.56 -6.20 21.04
CA CYS A 21 -3.22 -6.81 19.74
C CYS A 21 -1.88 -6.21 19.29
N MET A 22 -0.78 -6.97 19.44
CA MET A 22 0.59 -6.49 19.17
C MET A 22 0.93 -6.47 17.68
N CYS A 23 0.63 -5.37 17.00
CA CYS A 23 1.40 -4.86 15.86
C CYS A 23 2.03 -3.52 16.28
N ARG A 24 3.21 -3.56 16.94
CA ARG A 24 3.99 -2.34 17.23
C ARG A 24 4.72 -1.89 15.97
N ILE A 25 4.02 -1.18 15.09
CA ILE A 25 4.63 -0.33 14.06
C ILE A 25 5.15 0.92 14.78
N ILE A 26 6.47 1.15 14.77
CA ILE A 26 7.07 2.37 15.34
C ILE A 26 7.22 3.40 14.22
N TYR A 27 6.50 4.51 14.36
CA TYR A 27 6.51 5.64 13.43
C TYR A 27 7.75 6.52 13.68
N LYS A 28 8.53 6.83 12.64
CA LYS A 28 9.59 7.86 12.71
C LYS A 28 9.45 8.82 11.54
N ILE A 29 8.94 10.02 11.81
CA ILE A 29 8.92 11.12 10.84
C ILE A 29 10.33 11.75 10.83
N VAL A 30 11.03 11.66 9.71
CA VAL A 30 12.33 12.34 9.52
C VAL A 30 12.06 13.66 8.82
N TYR A 31 12.09 14.75 9.58
CA TYR A 31 12.06 16.10 9.02
C TYR A 31 13.46 16.45 8.49
N SER A 32 13.67 16.36 7.19
CA SER A 32 14.80 17.00 6.50
C SER A 32 14.26 18.21 5.74
N ASN A 33 14.98 19.34 5.77
CA ASN A 33 14.50 20.67 5.33
C ASN A 33 14.19 20.84 3.83
N THR A 34 13.97 19.74 3.11
CA THR A 34 13.37 19.69 1.78
C THR A 34 12.77 18.29 1.66
N TRP A 35 11.47 18.18 1.34
CA TRP A 35 10.68 16.93 1.22
C TRP A 35 10.28 16.27 2.55
N CYS A 36 8.99 16.39 2.91
CA CYS A 36 8.38 15.58 3.96
C CYS A 36 8.16 14.15 3.44
N CYS A 37 9.14 13.27 3.66
CA CYS A 37 9.03 11.85 3.33
C CYS A 37 8.51 11.05 4.53
N TYR A 38 7.50 10.21 4.30
CA TYR A 38 7.11 9.17 5.25
C TYR A 38 8.00 7.93 5.09
N ASP A 39 8.45 7.39 6.22
CA ASP A 39 9.29 6.21 6.29
C ASP A 39 8.69 5.21 7.28
N GLY A 40 7.86 4.30 6.77
CA GLY A 40 7.32 3.20 7.56
C GLY A 40 8.38 2.12 7.73
N ARG A 41 8.79 1.83 8.97
CA ARG A 41 9.79 0.81 9.28
C ARG A 41 9.23 -0.31 10.13
N GLU A 42 9.60 -1.54 9.78
CA GLU A 42 9.43 -2.73 10.60
C GLU A 42 10.73 -3.02 11.34
N ILE A 43 10.67 -3.47 12.60
CA ILE A 43 11.85 -3.87 13.38
C ILE A 43 11.81 -5.38 13.60
N THR A 44 12.76 -6.10 12.99
CA THR A 44 12.96 -7.53 13.23
C THR A 44 14.38 -7.78 13.71
N HIS A 45 14.55 -8.46 14.84
CA HIS A 45 15.86 -8.81 15.41
C HIS A 45 16.84 -7.63 15.60
N GLY A 46 16.32 -6.44 15.89
CA GLY A 46 17.14 -5.23 16.09
C GLY A 46 17.54 -4.48 14.82
N ALA A 47 17.16 -4.97 13.64
CA ALA A 47 17.31 -4.26 12.37
C ALA A 47 15.98 -3.63 11.94
N SER A 48 16.01 -2.36 11.50
CA SER A 48 14.83 -1.69 10.94
C SER A 48 14.80 -1.79 9.42
N LYS A 49 13.75 -2.37 8.84
CA LYS A 49 13.52 -2.44 7.38
C LYS A 49 12.42 -1.48 6.99
N LYS A 50 12.65 -0.64 5.97
CA LYS A 50 11.59 0.19 5.38
C LYS A 50 10.60 -0.70 4.63
N ILE A 51 9.33 -0.65 5.00
CA ILE A 51 8.25 -1.46 4.40
C ILE A 51 7.17 -0.59 3.72
N GLY A 52 7.14 0.71 4.00
CA GLY A 52 6.12 1.60 3.45
C GLY A 52 6.56 3.07 3.36
N GLY A 53 5.76 3.86 2.65
CA GLY A 53 5.88 5.32 2.59
C GLY A 53 6.36 5.89 1.26
N GLY A 54 6.48 7.21 1.24
CA GLY A 54 6.83 7.99 0.05
C GLY A 54 6.87 9.48 0.37
N CYS A 55 6.70 10.34 -0.64
CA CYS A 55 6.76 11.79 -0.47
C CYS A 55 5.37 12.40 -0.31
N TYR A 56 5.27 13.42 0.53
CA TYR A 56 4.15 14.37 0.52
C TYR A 56 4.54 15.65 -0.21
N ASP A 57 3.55 16.43 -0.62
CA ASP A 57 3.77 17.78 -1.11
C ASP A 57 4.21 18.74 0.01
N ASP A 58 4.82 19.85 -0.41
CA ASP A 58 5.37 20.84 0.51
C ASP A 58 4.31 21.82 1.04
N GLN A 59 3.03 21.66 0.63
CA GLN A 59 1.94 22.55 1.05
C GLN A 59 1.44 22.26 2.48
N GLY A 60 1.82 21.11 3.05
CA GLY A 60 1.48 20.74 4.42
C GLY A 60 0.13 20.02 4.57
N ASP A 61 -0.57 19.77 3.47
CA ASP A 61 -1.88 19.10 3.46
C ASP A 61 -1.76 17.55 3.52
N GLY A 62 -0.53 17.03 3.52
CA GLY A 62 -0.28 15.58 3.56
C GLY A 62 -0.68 14.89 2.24
N ILE A 63 -0.61 15.60 1.12
CA ILE A 63 -0.98 15.05 -0.18
C ILE A 63 0.16 14.17 -0.71
N LYS A 64 -0.12 12.88 -0.92
CA LYS A 64 0.84 11.93 -1.47
C LYS A 64 1.25 12.32 -2.89
N ILE A 65 2.54 12.29 -3.18
CA ILE A 65 3.09 12.55 -4.52
C ILE A 65 4.23 11.58 -4.86
N ARG A 66 4.43 11.36 -6.16
CA ARG A 66 5.49 10.49 -6.73
C ARG A 66 5.39 9.06 -6.21
N LYS A 67 6.51 8.35 -6.19
CA LYS A 67 6.62 6.96 -5.77
C LYS A 67 6.23 6.76 -4.31
N TRP A 68 5.47 5.70 -4.08
CA TRP A 68 4.89 5.35 -2.80
C TRP A 68 4.76 3.85 -2.66
N ILE A 69 4.85 3.41 -1.41
CA ILE A 69 4.55 2.05 -0.99
C ILE A 69 3.42 2.14 0.04
N ASP A 70 2.22 1.70 -0.33
CA ASP A 70 1.10 1.52 0.60
C ASP A 70 1.18 0.11 1.21
N LEU A 71 0.89 0.02 2.50
CA LEU A 71 0.64 -1.25 3.17
C LEU A 71 -0.84 -1.59 3.05
N ASP A 72 -1.17 -2.88 2.98
CA ASP A 72 -2.56 -3.33 3.09
C ASP A 72 -3.16 -2.95 4.46
N ASP A 73 -4.48 -2.73 4.52
CA ASP A 73 -5.13 -2.35 5.78
C ASP A 73 -5.09 -3.51 6.80
N GLU A 74 -5.02 -4.75 6.31
CA GLU A 74 -4.83 -5.94 7.12
C GLU A 74 -3.34 -6.34 7.25
N PHE A 75 -2.41 -5.40 7.04
CA PHE A 75 -0.98 -5.67 7.18
C PHE A 75 -0.65 -6.08 8.62
N ASP A 76 -0.47 -7.38 8.81
CA ASP A 76 -0.10 -8.00 10.07
C ASP A 76 1.08 -8.97 9.86
N LYS A 77 1.45 -9.71 10.90
CA LYS A 77 2.56 -10.67 10.83
C LYS A 77 2.31 -11.83 9.87
N LEU A 78 1.06 -12.10 9.49
CA LEU A 78 0.67 -13.20 8.63
C LEU A 78 0.42 -12.75 7.19
N LYS A 79 0.05 -11.49 7.00
CA LYS A 79 -0.30 -10.89 5.72
C LYS A 79 0.57 -9.67 5.46
N SER A 80 1.57 -9.84 4.62
CA SER A 80 2.46 -8.77 4.21
C SER A 80 2.27 -8.42 2.75
N ILE A 81 1.13 -7.79 2.43
CA ILE A 81 0.84 -7.26 1.09
C ILE A 81 1.22 -5.78 1.05
N ILE A 82 1.98 -5.41 0.02
CA ILE A 82 2.30 -4.01 -0.28
C ILE A 82 1.89 -3.65 -1.69
N TYR A 83 1.50 -2.39 -1.87
CA TYR A 83 1.17 -1.80 -3.16
C TYR A 83 2.23 -0.75 -3.48
N SER A 84 2.89 -0.89 -4.62
CA SER A 84 3.94 0.03 -5.05
C SER A 84 3.54 0.71 -6.34
N GLY A 85 3.65 2.04 -6.38
CA GLY A 85 3.34 2.81 -7.58
C GLY A 85 3.49 4.30 -7.35
N GLU A 86 2.86 5.11 -8.20
CA GLU A 86 2.96 6.56 -8.13
C GLU A 86 1.64 7.23 -7.77
N TYR A 87 1.73 8.27 -6.95
CA TYR A 87 0.66 9.23 -6.68
C TYR A 87 0.90 10.55 -7.39
N LYS A 88 -0.19 11.18 -7.83
CA LYS A 88 -0.25 12.54 -8.33
C LYS A 88 -1.43 13.22 -7.67
N ASN A 89 -1.16 14.30 -6.92
CA ASN A 89 -2.18 15.04 -6.16
C ASN A 89 -3.05 14.12 -5.27
N GLY A 90 -2.42 13.17 -4.57
CA GLY A 90 -3.12 12.25 -3.66
C GLY A 90 -3.92 11.14 -4.36
N LYS A 91 -3.82 11.01 -5.69
CA LYS A 91 -4.47 9.96 -6.48
C LYS A 91 -3.46 9.03 -7.12
N LYS A 92 -3.75 7.73 -7.16
CA LYS A 92 -2.92 6.71 -7.82
C LYS A 92 -2.92 6.93 -9.33
N VAL A 93 -1.75 6.87 -9.96
CA VAL A 93 -1.56 7.00 -11.41
C VAL A 93 -0.58 5.96 -11.92
N GLY A 94 -0.64 5.68 -13.23
CA GLY A 94 0.31 4.80 -13.91
C GLY A 94 0.29 3.36 -13.40
N ILE A 95 1.42 2.68 -13.52
CA ILE A 95 1.57 1.27 -13.14
C ILE A 95 1.64 1.12 -11.62
N TRP A 96 0.87 0.16 -11.11
CA TRP A 96 0.85 -0.23 -9.71
C TRP A 96 1.05 -1.74 -9.60
N GLU A 97 2.01 -2.12 -8.77
CA GLU A 97 2.38 -3.50 -8.47
C GLU A 97 1.83 -3.90 -7.12
N ILE A 98 1.32 -5.13 -7.02
CA ILE A 98 0.95 -5.77 -5.75
C ILE A 98 2.03 -6.80 -5.46
N LEU A 99 2.72 -6.62 -4.35
CA LEU A 99 3.81 -7.48 -3.92
C LEU A 99 3.40 -8.24 -2.65
N TYR A 100 3.69 -9.53 -2.63
CA TYR A 100 3.47 -10.38 -1.47
C TYR A 100 4.81 -10.74 -0.83
N PHE A 101 4.94 -10.49 0.48
CA PHE A 101 6.04 -11.00 1.27
C PHE A 101 5.60 -12.26 2.00
N ASP A 102 6.43 -13.28 1.84
CA ASP A 102 6.34 -14.56 2.52
C ASP A 102 7.53 -14.60 3.48
N ASP A 103 7.28 -14.82 4.77
CA ASP A 103 8.34 -14.85 5.80
C ASP A 103 9.44 -15.87 5.50
N TYR A 104 9.11 -16.94 4.77
CA TYR A 104 10.07 -17.96 4.37
C TYR A 104 10.90 -17.55 3.14
N LYS A 105 10.50 -16.51 2.41
CA LYS A 105 11.18 -16.03 1.20
C LYS A 105 11.84 -14.67 1.44
N LYS A 106 13.11 -14.59 1.05
CA LYS A 106 13.92 -13.38 1.25
C LYS A 106 13.44 -12.17 0.43
N ASN A 107 12.78 -12.41 -0.70
CA ASN A 107 12.39 -11.38 -1.66
C ASN A 107 10.87 -11.36 -1.86
N PRO A 108 10.26 -10.17 -2.02
CA PRO A 108 8.85 -10.06 -2.39
C PRO A 108 8.61 -10.69 -3.75
N GLN A 109 7.43 -11.28 -3.92
CA GLN A 109 6.97 -11.80 -5.21
C GLN A 109 5.95 -10.83 -5.81
N LEU A 110 6.09 -10.57 -7.12
CA LEU A 110 5.05 -9.87 -7.88
C LEU A 110 3.82 -10.78 -7.93
N PHE A 111 2.76 -10.31 -7.29
CA PHE A 111 1.53 -11.08 -7.10
C PHE A 111 0.43 -10.60 -8.05
N GLY A 112 0.37 -9.30 -8.30
CA GLY A 112 -0.61 -8.71 -9.19
C GLY A 112 -0.34 -7.25 -9.47
N GLY A 113 -1.38 -6.53 -9.87
CA GLY A 113 -1.29 -5.13 -10.23
C GLY A 113 -1.97 -4.80 -11.55
N GLY A 114 -1.77 -3.56 -11.99
CA GLY A 114 -2.32 -3.03 -13.22
C GLY A 114 -2.01 -1.55 -13.35
N SER A 115 -2.86 -0.81 -14.07
CA SER A 115 -2.65 0.63 -14.27
C SER A 115 -3.84 1.46 -13.83
N TYR A 116 -3.54 2.63 -13.27
CA TYR A 116 -4.49 3.70 -13.03
C TYR A 116 -4.38 4.76 -14.13
N ASP A 117 -5.44 5.54 -14.32
CA ASP A 117 -5.47 6.61 -15.30
C ASP A 117 -4.44 7.72 -14.99
N GLU A 118 -3.72 8.17 -16.03
CA GLU A 118 -2.70 9.24 -15.93
C GLU A 118 -3.30 10.64 -15.68
N ASN A 119 -4.61 10.79 -15.88
CA ASN A 119 -5.31 12.04 -15.64
C ASN A 119 -5.48 12.32 -14.14
N GLY A 120 -5.15 11.37 -13.27
CA GLY A 120 -5.21 11.54 -11.82
C GLY A 120 -6.61 11.40 -11.24
N ASN A 121 -7.54 10.72 -11.92
CA ASN A 121 -8.85 10.42 -11.34
C ASN A 121 -8.78 9.26 -10.34
N GLY A 122 -7.72 8.43 -10.42
CA GLY A 122 -7.53 7.26 -9.55
C GLY A 122 -8.36 6.06 -10.00
N PHE A 123 -8.79 6.03 -11.27
CA PHE A 123 -9.51 4.92 -11.86
C PHE A 123 -8.56 3.86 -12.38
N LYS A 124 -8.77 2.62 -11.97
CA LYS A 124 -8.18 1.46 -12.63
C LYS A 124 -8.59 1.42 -14.10
N ILE A 125 -7.65 1.11 -14.98
CA ILE A 125 -7.85 0.98 -16.43
C ILE A 125 -7.07 -0.23 -16.97
N GLY A 126 -7.56 -0.80 -18.06
CA GLY A 126 -6.88 -1.87 -18.79
C GLY A 126 -6.80 -3.16 -17.99
N LYS A 127 -5.75 -3.95 -18.25
CA LYS A 127 -5.57 -5.27 -17.63
C LYS A 127 -5.18 -5.14 -16.16
N TRP A 128 -5.78 -5.98 -15.34
CA TRP A 128 -5.51 -6.07 -13.92
C TRP A 128 -5.46 -7.52 -13.46
N ILE A 129 -4.58 -7.75 -12.50
CA ILE A 129 -4.56 -8.93 -11.64
C ILE A 129 -4.91 -8.43 -10.25
N ASP A 130 -6.18 -8.60 -9.86
CA ASP A 130 -6.66 -8.30 -8.52
C ASP A 130 -6.45 -9.52 -7.62
N TRP A 131 -6.04 -9.25 -6.39
CA TRP A 131 -6.04 -10.24 -5.32
C TRP A 131 -7.34 -10.14 -4.53
N ILE A 132 -7.88 -11.29 -4.12
CA ILE A 132 -8.91 -11.36 -3.09
C ILE A 132 -8.42 -12.32 -2.02
N GLU A 133 -8.57 -11.86 -0.78
CA GLU A 133 -8.33 -12.69 0.37
C GLU A 133 -9.38 -13.80 0.52
N PHE A 134 -8.93 -15.01 0.84
CA PHE A 134 -9.83 -16.10 1.17
C PHE A 134 -10.35 -16.01 2.60
N GLY A 135 -11.63 -16.35 2.75
CA GLY A 135 -12.28 -16.49 4.04
C GLY A 135 -11.70 -17.65 4.85
N LYS A 136 -11.30 -17.35 6.09
CA LYS A 136 -11.10 -18.16 7.32
C LYS A 136 -10.44 -19.55 7.28
N ASN A 137 -10.39 -20.27 6.15
CA ASN A 137 -9.99 -21.67 6.09
C ASN A 137 -8.62 -21.89 5.42
N TYR A 138 -7.84 -20.83 5.18
CA TYR A 138 -6.38 -20.86 4.95
C TYR A 138 -5.84 -21.65 3.75
N GLU A 139 -6.66 -22.15 2.82
CA GLU A 139 -6.15 -22.92 1.68
C GLU A 139 -6.16 -22.07 0.40
N GLY A 140 -5.03 -21.39 0.16
CA GLY A 140 -4.69 -20.80 -1.13
C GLY A 140 -4.92 -19.30 -1.27
N PHE A 141 -4.59 -18.76 -2.44
CA PHE A 141 -4.86 -17.37 -2.84
C PHE A 141 -5.65 -17.35 -4.15
N ILE A 142 -6.70 -16.55 -4.23
CA ILE A 142 -7.40 -16.32 -5.50
C ILE A 142 -6.89 -15.04 -6.15
N THR A 143 -6.66 -15.12 -7.45
CA THR A 143 -6.45 -13.95 -8.30
C THR A 143 -7.53 -13.84 -9.36
N TYR A 144 -7.90 -12.61 -9.65
CA TYR A 144 -8.87 -12.22 -10.67
C TYR A 144 -8.14 -11.49 -11.78
N HIS A 145 -8.19 -12.03 -13.00
CA HIS A 145 -7.50 -11.49 -14.15
C HIS A 145 -8.53 -10.99 -15.14
N GLY A 146 -8.52 -9.70 -15.44
CA GLY A 146 -9.48 -9.12 -16.36
C GLY A 146 -9.19 -7.67 -16.68
N ASN A 147 -10.20 -6.95 -17.15
CA ASN A 147 -10.05 -5.56 -17.55
C ASN A 147 -10.92 -4.62 -16.72
N TYR A 148 -10.36 -3.47 -16.39
CA TYR A 148 -11.07 -2.33 -15.86
C TYR A 148 -11.31 -1.25 -16.93
N LYS A 149 -12.45 -0.58 -16.83
CA LYS A 149 -12.77 0.64 -17.57
C LYS A 149 -13.35 1.66 -16.59
N ASN A 150 -12.68 2.80 -16.44
CA ASN A 150 -13.08 3.87 -15.53
C ASN A 150 -13.36 3.36 -14.09
N GLY A 151 -12.47 2.50 -13.58
CA GLY A 151 -12.58 1.95 -12.23
C GLY A 151 -13.61 0.83 -12.07
N LYS A 152 -14.31 0.41 -13.13
CA LYS A 152 -15.26 -0.72 -13.10
C LYS A 152 -14.72 -1.94 -13.83
N LYS A 153 -14.93 -3.14 -13.26
CA LYS A 153 -14.65 -4.41 -13.94
C LYS A 153 -15.57 -4.54 -15.16
N VAL A 154 -15.01 -4.92 -16.31
CA VAL A 154 -15.75 -5.10 -17.57
C VAL A 154 -15.35 -6.40 -18.26
N GLY A 155 -16.28 -6.97 -19.02
CA GLY A 155 -16.06 -8.18 -19.81
C GLY A 155 -15.76 -9.43 -18.99
N THR A 156 -14.96 -10.33 -19.57
CA THR A 156 -14.57 -11.60 -18.96
C THR A 156 -13.48 -11.43 -17.91
N TRP A 157 -13.67 -12.07 -16.76
CA TRP A 157 -12.71 -12.15 -15.66
C TRP A 157 -12.42 -13.59 -15.32
N ASN A 158 -11.16 -13.99 -15.48
CA ASN A 158 -10.69 -15.32 -15.15
C ASN A 158 -10.28 -15.38 -13.68
N VAL A 159 -10.75 -16.38 -12.96
CA VAL A 159 -10.43 -16.62 -11.55
C VAL A 159 -9.44 -17.75 -11.46
N PHE A 160 -8.32 -17.53 -10.79
CA PHE A 160 -7.26 -18.52 -10.61
C PHE A 160 -7.00 -18.78 -9.13
N ASN A 161 -6.64 -20.01 -8.80
CA ASN A 161 -6.00 -20.38 -7.54
C ASN A 161 -4.60 -20.99 -7.82
N GLU A 162 -3.96 -21.57 -6.81
CA GLU A 162 -2.66 -22.23 -6.93
C GLU A 162 -2.67 -23.46 -7.88
N PHE A 163 -3.83 -24.02 -8.20
CA PHE A 163 -4.00 -25.17 -9.09
C PHE A 163 -4.35 -24.76 -10.54
N GLY A 164 -4.65 -23.47 -10.79
CA GLY A 164 -4.93 -22.95 -12.14
C GLY A 164 -6.26 -22.21 -12.23
N LEU A 165 -6.85 -22.18 -13.43
CA LEU A 165 -8.13 -21.52 -13.71
C LEU A 165 -9.26 -22.29 -13.02
N VAL A 166 -10.03 -21.61 -12.17
CA VAL A 166 -11.14 -22.20 -11.42
C VAL A 166 -12.51 -21.72 -11.87
N ASP A 167 -12.62 -20.48 -12.36
CA ASP A 167 -13.90 -19.90 -12.77
C ASP A 167 -13.72 -18.78 -13.80
N ILE A 168 -14.81 -18.42 -14.47
CA ILE A 168 -14.89 -17.33 -15.44
C ILE A 168 -16.16 -16.51 -15.15
N ILE A 169 -15.97 -15.25 -14.75
CA ILE A 169 -17.05 -14.32 -14.43
C ILE A 169 -17.27 -13.36 -15.61
N GLN A 170 -18.54 -13.05 -15.91
CA GLN A 170 -18.91 -12.07 -16.92
C GLN A 170 -19.47 -10.81 -16.26
N TYR A 171 -18.88 -9.66 -16.57
CA TYR A 171 -19.38 -8.35 -16.18
C TYR A 171 -19.97 -7.62 -17.38
N GLN A 172 -21.11 -6.95 -17.16
CA GLN A 172 -21.69 -6.05 -18.16
C GLN A 172 -20.81 -4.81 -18.36
N ASN A 173 -20.80 -4.31 -19.59
CA ASN A 173 -20.04 -3.12 -19.99
C ASN A 173 -20.75 -1.81 -19.63
#